data_AF-A0A0U5G8V7-F1
#
_entry.id   AF-A0A0U5G8V7-F1
#
_cell.length_a   1.000
_cell.length_b   1.000
_cell.length_c   1.000
_cell.angle_alpha   90.00
_cell.angle_beta   90.00
_cell.angle_gamma   90.00
#
_symmetry.space_group_name_H-M   'P 1'
#
loop_
_entity.id
_entity.type
_entity.pdbx_description
1 polymer ?
#
loop_
_entity_poly.entity_id
_entity_poly.type
_entity_poly.pdbx_seq_one_letter_code
_entity_poly.pdbx_strand_id
1 'polypeptide(L)'
;MAYPLQADSANNTPTTPPPSPGKPLGKNWVTGFIKRHESIKSRFARKYNYQRALREDPKAMTKLFDSLKALRKNNAIQLQDIYNFDETDFAMGLIATTRVVTRAEMLGKPHLIQPGQREWVTAIECVGSTGFVVLPCIIFKGCRLYHRNDLVRARPHSPNSHHLVQSTPVLSSNPRLI
;
A
#
# COMPACT_ATOMS: atom_id res chain seq x y z
N MET A 1 -21.01 -95.15 17.96
CA MET A 1 -21.83 -94.44 18.96
C MET A 1 -20.96 -93.36 19.60
N ALA A 2 -21.46 -92.11 19.65
CA ALA A 2 -21.23 -91.05 20.67
C ALA A 2 -19.79 -90.72 21.12
N TYR A 3 -19.23 -89.51 21.08
CA TYR A 3 -19.60 -88.14 20.66
C TYR A 3 -18.27 -87.38 20.35
N PRO A 4 -18.23 -86.39 19.45
CA PRO A 4 -17.04 -85.58 19.19
C PRO A 4 -16.87 -84.41 20.19
N LEU A 5 -15.60 -84.05 20.42
CA LEU A 5 -15.12 -82.90 21.19
C LEU A 5 -15.73 -81.59 20.66
N GLN A 6 -16.39 -80.85 21.54
CA GLN A 6 -16.90 -79.51 21.24
C GLN A 6 -15.76 -78.51 21.48
N ALA A 7 -15.32 -77.83 20.41
CA ALA A 7 -14.26 -76.85 20.44
C ALA A 7 -14.68 -75.59 21.22
N ASP A 8 -13.78 -75.14 22.09
CA ASP A 8 -13.92 -73.99 22.95
C ASP A 8 -14.01 -72.65 22.18
N SER A 9 -14.82 -71.77 22.76
CA SER A 9 -14.62 -70.31 22.85
C SER A 9 -14.57 -69.51 21.54
N ALA A 10 -15.72 -68.94 21.19
CA ALA A 10 -15.85 -67.81 20.29
C ALA A 10 -14.93 -66.64 20.71
N ASN A 11 -14.07 -66.22 19.78
CA ASN A 11 -13.28 -64.98 19.85
C ASN A 11 -14.23 -63.76 19.90
N ASN A 12 -14.52 -63.27 21.10
CA ASN A 12 -15.17 -61.98 21.30
C ASN A 12 -14.14 -60.86 21.20
N THR A 13 -13.79 -60.46 19.98
CA THR A 13 -13.16 -59.14 19.75
C THR A 13 -14.27 -58.10 19.60
N PRO A 14 -14.34 -57.05 20.44
CA PRO A 14 -15.30 -55.98 20.25
C PRO A 14 -14.95 -55.22 18.98
N THR A 15 -15.68 -55.47 17.89
CA THR A 15 -15.58 -54.68 16.66
C THR A 15 -16.16 -53.31 16.97
N THR A 16 -15.31 -52.32 17.25
CA THR A 16 -15.77 -50.94 17.43
C THR A 16 -16.28 -50.44 16.06
N PRO A 17 -17.52 -49.97 15.93
CA PRO A 17 -18.01 -49.44 14.66
C PRO A 17 -17.15 -48.22 14.26
N PRO A 18 -16.91 -48.01 12.95
CA PRO A 18 -16.16 -46.86 12.49
C PRO A 18 -16.83 -45.56 12.97
N PRO A 19 -16.05 -44.55 13.40
CA PRO A 19 -16.62 -43.31 13.92
C PRO A 19 -17.53 -42.69 12.85
N SER A 20 -18.78 -42.45 13.24
CA SER A 20 -19.77 -41.82 12.36
C SER A 20 -19.21 -40.47 11.88
N PRO A 21 -19.34 -40.12 10.58
CA PRO A 21 -18.87 -38.84 10.10
C PRO A 21 -19.58 -37.72 10.86
N GLY A 22 -18.80 -36.94 11.62
CA GLY A 22 -19.32 -35.89 12.49
C GLY A 22 -20.11 -34.84 11.71
N LYS A 23 -21.10 -34.21 12.36
CA LYS A 23 -21.89 -33.13 11.75
C LYS A 23 -20.95 -32.02 11.24
N PRO A 24 -21.13 -31.50 10.01
CA PRO A 24 -20.31 -30.42 9.49
C PRO A 24 -20.48 -29.16 10.34
N LEU A 25 -19.38 -28.42 10.50
CA LEU A 25 -19.37 -27.17 11.27
C LEU A 25 -20.31 -26.15 10.61
N GLY A 26 -21.10 -25.44 11.42
CA GLY A 26 -21.99 -24.39 10.94
C GLY A 26 -21.24 -23.14 10.45
N LYS A 27 -21.86 -22.38 9.54
CA LYS A 27 -21.29 -21.16 8.91
C LYS A 27 -20.70 -20.14 9.90
N ASN A 28 -21.28 -20.05 11.10
CA ASN A 28 -20.90 -19.08 12.13
C ASN A 28 -19.96 -19.65 13.20
N TRP A 29 -19.44 -20.87 13.01
CA TRP A 29 -18.67 -21.57 14.03
C TRP A 29 -17.42 -20.78 14.46
N VAL A 30 -16.67 -20.21 13.50
CA VAL A 30 -15.45 -19.42 13.79
C VAL A 30 -15.77 -18.20 14.64
N THR A 31 -16.80 -17.44 14.26
CA THR A 31 -17.24 -16.26 15.02
C THR A 31 -17.71 -16.64 16.42
N GLY A 32 -18.47 -17.74 16.54
CA GLY A 32 -18.92 -18.27 17.82
C GLY A 32 -17.77 -18.76 18.70
N PHE A 33 -16.76 -19.39 18.11
CA PHE A 33 -15.57 -19.87 18.79
C PHE A 33 -14.74 -18.70 19.35
N ILE A 34 -14.49 -17.66 18.56
CA ILE A 34 -13.77 -16.45 18.99
C ILE A 34 -14.54 -15.71 20.09
N LYS A 35 -15.87 -15.65 20.02
CA LYS A 35 -16.69 -15.02 21.07
C LYS A 35 -16.63 -15.76 22.41
N ARG A 36 -16.52 -17.10 22.41
CA ARG A 36 -16.46 -17.91 23.64
C ARG A 36 -15.10 -17.85 24.33
N HIS A 37 -14.03 -17.47 23.62
CA HIS A 37 -12.67 -17.45 24.17
C HIS A 37 -12.14 -16.02 24.16
N GLU A 38 -12.27 -15.33 25.29
CA GLU A 38 -11.87 -13.93 25.41
C GLU A 38 -10.36 -13.70 25.15
N SER A 39 -9.54 -14.73 25.39
CA SER A 39 -8.11 -14.76 25.09
C SER A 39 -7.78 -14.72 23.59
N ILE A 40 -8.77 -14.99 22.71
CA ILE A 40 -8.58 -15.05 21.26
C ILE A 40 -9.30 -13.86 20.63
N LYS A 41 -8.57 -13.06 19.84
CA LYS A 41 -9.14 -11.93 19.10
C LYS A 41 -8.79 -12.05 17.62
N SER A 42 -9.74 -11.72 16.75
CA SER A 42 -9.45 -11.53 15.33
C SER A 42 -8.84 -10.13 15.11
N ARG A 43 -7.78 -10.08 14.31
CA ARG A 43 -7.10 -8.85 13.90
C ARG A 43 -6.76 -8.97 12.41
N PHE A 44 -6.90 -7.88 11.68
CA PHE A 44 -6.41 -7.83 10.31
C PHE A 44 -4.89 -7.78 10.35
N ALA A 45 -4.24 -8.73 9.67
CA ALA A 45 -2.81 -8.65 9.43
C ALA A 45 -2.52 -7.55 8.41
N ARG A 46 -1.52 -6.72 8.68
CA ARG A 46 -1.00 -5.79 7.67
C ARG A 46 -0.11 -6.57 6.71
N LYS A 47 -0.19 -6.25 5.42
CA LYS A 47 0.77 -6.77 4.44
C LYS A 47 2.15 -6.24 4.82
N TYR A 48 3.09 -7.15 5.04
CA TYR A 48 4.48 -6.81 5.33
C TYR A 48 5.34 -7.21 4.15
N ASN A 49 6.26 -6.33 3.73
CA ASN A 49 7.11 -6.62 2.58
C ASN A 49 8.09 -7.73 2.95
N TYR A 50 7.98 -8.88 2.29
CA TYR A 50 8.80 -10.06 2.57
C TYR A 50 10.31 -9.77 2.48
N GLN A 51 10.73 -9.00 1.47
CA GLN A 51 12.12 -8.61 1.30
C GLN A 51 12.61 -7.64 2.37
N ARG A 52 11.69 -6.88 3.00
CA ARG A 52 12.00 -6.06 4.17
C ARG A 52 12.18 -6.94 5.40
N ALA A 53 11.28 -7.90 5.62
CA ALA A 53 11.38 -8.85 6.73
C ALA A 53 12.68 -9.66 6.73
N LEU A 54 13.18 -10.06 5.55
CA LEU A 54 14.44 -10.78 5.42
C LEU A 54 15.68 -9.92 5.68
N ARG A 55 15.58 -8.60 5.41
CA ARG A 55 16.73 -7.68 5.47
C ARG A 55 16.83 -6.90 6.77
N GLU A 56 15.74 -6.83 7.53
CA GLU A 56 15.74 -6.23 8.86
C GLU A 56 16.39 -7.17 9.86
N ASP A 57 17.67 -6.91 10.17
CA ASP A 57 18.33 -7.52 11.32
C ASP A 57 18.11 -6.64 12.57
N PRO A 58 17.39 -7.14 13.61
CA PRO A 58 17.19 -6.40 14.84
C PRO A 58 18.49 -5.92 15.50
N LYS A 59 19.58 -6.68 15.38
CA LYS A 59 20.88 -6.30 15.95
C LYS A 59 21.49 -5.12 15.20
N ALA A 60 21.48 -5.16 13.86
CA ALA A 60 21.93 -4.06 13.04
C ALA A 60 21.12 -2.78 13.31
N MET A 61 19.79 -2.89 13.43
CA MET A 61 18.93 -1.75 13.77
C MET A 61 19.26 -1.19 15.16
N THR A 62 19.41 -2.04 16.17
CA THR A 62 19.77 -1.61 17.53
C THR A 62 21.11 -0.87 17.54
N LYS A 63 22.13 -1.43 16.87
CA LYS A 63 23.45 -0.81 16.73
C LYS A 63 23.39 0.55 16.04
N LEU A 64 22.55 0.70 15.02
CA LEU A 64 22.34 1.98 14.33
C LEU A 64 21.75 3.01 15.30
N PHE A 65 20.70 2.68 16.04
CA PHE A 65 20.08 3.60 17.00
C PHE A 65 21.00 3.99 18.15
N ASP A 66 21.80 3.06 18.65
CA ASP A 66 22.76 3.36 19.72
C ASP A 66 23.89 4.26 19.20
N SER A 67 24.33 4.03 17.96
CA SER A 67 25.30 4.89 17.28
C SER A 67 24.72 6.30 17.05
N LEU A 68 23.46 6.41 16.65
CA LEU A 68 22.75 7.68 16.49
C LEU A 68 22.63 8.43 17.83
N LYS A 69 22.32 7.73 18.94
CA LYS A 69 22.28 8.33 20.28
C LYS A 69 23.65 8.86 20.71
N ALA A 70 24.72 8.09 20.45
CA ALA A 70 26.08 8.49 20.76
C ALA A 70 26.51 9.72 19.94
N LEU A 71 26.26 9.72 18.63
CA LEU A 71 26.52 10.84 17.74
C LEU A 71 25.77 12.09 18.19
N ARG A 72 24.47 11.95 18.49
CA ARG A 72 23.65 13.05 19.01
C ARG A 72 24.26 13.65 20.29
N LYS A 73 24.67 12.79 21.24
CA LYS A 73 25.27 13.21 22.51
C LYS A 73 26.59 13.94 22.29
N ASN A 74 27.46 13.40 21.44
CA ASN A 74 28.80 13.94 21.18
C ASN A 74 28.74 15.28 20.43
N ASN A 75 27.76 15.45 19.55
CA ASN A 75 27.61 16.64 18.71
C ASN A 75 26.61 17.65 19.28
N ALA A 76 26.09 17.41 20.50
CA ALA A 76 25.06 18.23 21.15
C ALA A 76 23.83 18.53 20.26
N ILE A 77 23.49 17.60 19.33
CA ILE A 77 22.35 17.75 18.42
C ILE A 77 21.07 17.65 19.23
N GLN A 78 20.23 18.67 19.15
CA GLN A 78 18.99 18.69 19.90
C GLN A 78 17.88 17.95 19.15
N LEU A 79 16.82 17.55 19.85
CA LEU A 79 15.69 16.87 19.22
C LEU A 79 15.02 17.75 18.15
N GLN A 80 14.92 19.06 18.39
CA GLN A 80 14.37 20.01 17.42
C GLN A 80 15.15 20.10 16.10
N ASP A 81 16.40 19.62 16.08
CA ASP A 81 17.28 19.66 14.91
C ASP A 81 17.29 18.33 14.14
N ILE A 82 16.51 17.34 14.60
CA ILE A 82 16.42 16.02 13.95
C ILE A 82 15.16 15.97 13.09
N TYR A 83 15.36 15.71 11.80
CA TYR A 83 14.30 15.61 10.81
C TYR A 83 14.42 14.29 10.05
N ASN A 84 13.28 13.64 9.83
CA ASN A 84 13.16 12.56 8.86
C ASN A 84 12.55 13.13 7.57
N PHE A 85 13.07 12.74 6.41
CA PHE A 85 12.50 13.07 5.12
C PHE A 85 12.26 11.79 4.33
N ASP A 86 11.16 11.73 3.58
CA ASP A 86 10.87 10.62 2.69
C ASP A 86 10.15 11.11 1.43
N GLU A 87 10.24 10.31 0.38
CA GLU A 87 9.63 10.57 -0.90
C GLU A 87 8.39 9.69 -1.08
N THR A 88 7.30 10.28 -1.57
CA THR A 88 6.10 9.53 -1.91
C THR A 88 5.57 9.93 -3.28
N ASP A 89 5.34 8.94 -4.12
CA ASP A 89 4.81 9.13 -5.47
C ASP A 89 3.29 8.96 -5.49
N PHE A 90 2.63 9.94 -6.09
CA PHE A 90 1.19 9.95 -6.33
C PHE A 90 0.91 9.82 -7.82
N ALA A 91 0.16 8.79 -8.21
CA ALA A 91 -0.39 8.69 -9.56
C ALA A 91 -1.65 9.56 -9.67
N MET A 92 -1.52 10.72 -10.31
CA MET A 92 -2.69 11.52 -10.69
C MET A 92 -3.51 10.75 -11.75
N GLY A 93 -4.83 10.75 -11.59
CA GLY A 93 -5.76 10.08 -12.51
C GLY A 93 -6.02 8.60 -12.20
N LEU A 94 -5.33 8.00 -11.23
CA LEU A 94 -5.68 6.67 -10.73
C LEU A 94 -6.81 6.78 -9.70
N ILE A 95 -8.04 6.45 -10.10
CA ILE A 95 -9.17 6.36 -9.17
C ILE A 95 -8.97 5.10 -8.32
N ALA A 96 -8.64 5.27 -7.03
CA ALA A 96 -8.75 4.19 -6.06
C ALA A 96 -10.21 3.70 -5.99
N THR A 97 -10.45 2.43 -5.63
CA THR A 97 -11.80 1.87 -5.46
C THR A 97 -12.67 2.82 -4.64
N THR A 98 -13.61 3.47 -5.32
CA THR A 98 -14.48 4.49 -4.73
C THR A 98 -15.87 3.88 -4.51
N ARG A 99 -16.47 4.16 -3.36
CA ARG A 99 -17.85 3.75 -3.09
C ARG A 99 -18.78 4.59 -3.94
N VAL A 100 -19.46 3.97 -4.90
CA VAL A 100 -20.45 4.64 -5.75
C VAL A 100 -21.86 4.18 -5.34
N VAL A 101 -22.81 5.12 -5.37
CA VAL A 101 -24.23 4.80 -5.22
C VAL A 101 -24.76 4.44 -6.60
N THR A 102 -25.29 3.23 -6.74
CA THR A 102 -25.86 2.71 -7.98
C THR A 102 -27.31 2.29 -7.75
N ARG A 103 -28.05 2.08 -8.84
CA ARG A 103 -29.42 1.54 -8.77
C ARG A 103 -29.37 0.11 -8.20
N ALA A 104 -30.34 -0.24 -7.37
CA ALA A 104 -30.40 -1.54 -6.69
C ALA A 104 -30.38 -2.74 -7.66
N GLU A 105 -30.89 -2.55 -8.87
CA GLU A 105 -30.99 -3.58 -9.93
C GLU A 105 -29.69 -3.73 -10.75
N MET A 106 -28.67 -2.92 -10.50
CA MET A 106 -27.40 -3.01 -11.23
C MET A 106 -26.69 -4.33 -10.91
N LEU A 107 -26.74 -5.26 -11.85
CA LEU A 107 -26.03 -6.53 -11.76
C LEU A 107 -24.55 -6.29 -12.10
N GLY A 108 -23.68 -6.38 -11.09
CA GLY A 108 -22.23 -6.35 -11.26
C GLY A 108 -21.57 -5.08 -10.71
N LYS A 109 -20.25 -5.00 -10.87
CA LYS A 109 -19.47 -3.87 -10.37
C LYS A 109 -19.55 -2.70 -11.36
N PRO A 110 -19.91 -1.50 -10.92
CA PRO A 110 -19.90 -0.32 -11.78
C PRO A 110 -18.50 -0.02 -12.31
N HIS A 111 -18.40 0.30 -13.60
CA HIS A 111 -17.15 0.68 -14.22
C HIS A 111 -16.96 2.20 -14.08
N LEU A 112 -15.85 2.61 -13.46
CA LEU A 112 -15.39 3.98 -13.46
C LEU A 112 -14.35 4.12 -14.57
N ILE A 113 -14.65 4.93 -15.58
CA ILE A 113 -13.69 5.25 -16.64
C ILE A 113 -12.60 6.11 -16.01
N GLN A 114 -11.36 5.60 -16.02
CA GLN A 114 -10.21 6.37 -15.56
C GLN A 114 -9.80 7.36 -16.66
N PRO A 115 -9.54 8.64 -16.34
CA PRO A 115 -8.87 9.54 -17.24
C PRO A 115 -7.54 8.90 -17.69
N GLY A 116 -7.29 8.84 -19.00
CA GLY A 116 -6.11 8.16 -19.55
C GLY A 116 -4.76 8.81 -19.22
N GLN A 117 -4.77 9.97 -18.57
CA GLN A 117 -3.57 10.67 -18.12
C GLN A 117 -3.13 10.11 -16.76
N ARG A 118 -1.99 9.41 -16.75
CA ARG A 118 -1.33 8.84 -15.57
C ARG A 118 -0.06 9.62 -15.28
N GLU A 119 -0.21 10.87 -14.89
CA GLU A 119 0.93 11.68 -14.50
C GLU A 119 1.31 11.36 -13.07
N TRP A 120 2.61 11.18 -12.84
CA TRP A 120 3.14 11.02 -11.49
C TRP A 120 3.52 12.39 -10.94
N VAL A 121 3.15 12.61 -9.68
CA VAL A 121 3.57 13.74 -8.88
C VAL A 121 4.28 13.19 -7.66
N THR A 122 5.47 13.69 -7.41
CA THR A 122 6.29 13.27 -6.28
C THR A 122 6.15 14.31 -5.18
N ALA A 123 5.87 13.87 -3.96
CA ALA A 123 5.94 14.71 -2.77
C ALA A 123 7.15 14.32 -1.94
N ILE A 124 7.91 15.31 -1.50
CA ILE A 124 8.94 15.16 -0.47
C ILE A 124 8.35 15.67 0.83
N GLU A 125 8.17 14.76 1.78
CA GLU A 125 7.61 15.04 3.11
C GLU A 125 8.73 15.04 4.15
N CYS A 126 8.67 15.98 5.10
CA CYS A 126 9.68 16.06 6.15
C CYS A 126 9.04 16.39 7.51
N VAL A 127 9.37 15.58 8.52
CA VAL A 127 8.83 15.67 9.88
C VAL A 127 9.98 15.69 10.88
N GLY A 128 9.98 16.71 11.74
CA GLY A 128 10.90 16.87 12.86
C GLY A 128 10.57 15.92 14.02
N SER A 129 11.56 15.57 14.83
CA SER A 129 11.38 14.62 15.93
C SER A 129 10.48 15.13 17.06
N THR A 130 10.23 16.44 17.12
CA THR A 130 9.29 17.11 18.03
C THR A 130 7.85 17.14 17.49
N GLY A 131 7.62 16.62 16.29
CA GLY A 131 6.32 16.64 15.61
C GLY A 131 6.08 17.86 14.73
N PHE A 132 7.06 18.77 14.60
CA PHE A 132 6.99 19.86 13.62
C PHE A 132 7.01 19.29 12.20
N VAL A 133 6.14 19.79 11.32
CA VAL A 133 6.03 19.33 9.93
C VAL A 133 6.51 20.45 9.01
N VAL A 134 7.47 20.14 8.15
CA VAL A 134 7.92 21.06 7.10
C VAL A 134 6.92 20.99 5.94
N LEU A 135 6.65 22.13 5.31
CA LEU A 135 5.75 22.18 4.15
C LEU A 135 6.26 21.20 3.06
N PRO A 136 5.42 20.29 2.55
CA PRO A 136 5.86 19.31 1.57
C PRO A 136 6.27 19.98 0.26
N CYS A 137 7.34 19.49 -0.35
CA CYS A 137 7.77 19.92 -1.67
C CYS A 137 7.08 19.03 -2.72
N ILE A 138 6.35 19.64 -3.64
CA ILE A 138 5.64 18.92 -4.70
C ILE A 138 6.38 19.12 -6.02
N ILE A 139 6.81 18.01 -6.61
CA ILE A 139 7.52 17.97 -7.89
C ILE A 139 6.55 17.42 -8.93
N PHE A 140 6.17 18.28 -9.87
CA PHE A 140 5.41 17.88 -11.04
C PHE A 140 6.32 17.33 -12.12
N LYS A 141 5.76 16.50 -13.00
CA LYS A 141 6.44 16.02 -14.20
C LYS A 141 7.03 17.19 -14.99
N GLY A 142 8.32 17.14 -15.26
CA GLY A 142 8.99 18.18 -16.04
C GLY A 142 8.44 18.29 -17.46
N CYS A 143 8.20 19.52 -17.93
CA CYS A 143 7.97 19.78 -19.33
C CYS A 143 9.31 19.86 -20.06
N ARG A 144 9.42 19.20 -21.23
CA ARG A 144 10.62 19.26 -22.08
C ARG A 144 10.85 20.72 -22.49
N LEU A 145 11.90 21.37 -21.99
CA LEU A 145 12.35 22.65 -22.53
C LEU A 145 12.98 22.36 -23.90
N TYR A 146 12.30 22.75 -24.97
CA TYR A 146 12.92 22.77 -26.29
C TYR A 146 14.17 23.65 -26.22
N HIS A 147 15.29 23.16 -26.76
CA HIS A 147 16.48 23.97 -26.90
C HIS A 147 16.13 25.18 -27.80
N ARG A 148 16.59 26.37 -27.42
CA ARG A 148 16.31 27.66 -28.07
C ARG A 148 16.68 27.73 -29.58
N ASN A 149 17.23 26.66 -30.15
CA ASN A 149 17.64 26.56 -31.55
C ASN A 149 16.65 25.80 -32.45
N ASP A 150 15.60 25.18 -31.89
CA ASP A 150 14.63 24.41 -32.69
C ASP A 150 13.54 25.30 -33.37
N LEU A 151 13.55 26.62 -33.13
CA LEU A 151 12.56 27.56 -33.69
C LEU A 151 12.89 28.10 -35.09
N VAL A 152 14.02 27.74 -35.69
CA VAL A 152 14.47 28.32 -36.99
C VAL A 152 14.15 27.43 -38.20
N ARG A 153 13.61 26.22 -38.01
CA ARG A 153 13.36 25.28 -39.13
C ARG A 153 11.91 24.84 -39.31
N ALA A 154 10.98 25.79 -39.23
CA ALA A 154 9.61 25.54 -39.70
C ALA A 154 9.02 26.76 -40.44
N ARG A 155 9.38 26.92 -41.72
CA ARG A 155 8.47 27.13 -42.88
C ARG A 155 9.29 27.51 -44.14
N PRO A 156 8.92 27.01 -45.33
CA PRO A 156 7.75 27.45 -46.14
C PRO A 156 6.90 26.24 -46.61
N HIS A 157 5.66 26.28 -47.11
CA HIS A 157 4.68 27.25 -47.58
C HIS A 157 3.32 26.49 -47.61
N SER A 158 2.22 27.11 -47.18
CA SER A 158 0.88 26.83 -47.75
C SER A 158 -0.07 27.95 -47.27
N PRO A 159 -0.68 28.72 -48.18
CA PRO A 159 -1.64 29.76 -47.82
C PRO A 159 -3.01 29.09 -47.63
N ASN A 160 -3.63 29.32 -46.47
CA ASN A 160 -5.06 29.17 -46.16
C ASN A 160 -5.29 28.38 -44.86
N SER A 161 -5.44 29.08 -43.74
CA SER A 161 -6.61 28.97 -42.86
C SER A 161 -6.42 29.78 -41.57
N HIS A 162 -7.35 30.72 -41.42
CA HIS A 162 -7.78 31.53 -40.26
C HIS A 162 -7.03 31.40 -38.92
N HIS A 163 -6.47 32.54 -38.51
CA HIS A 163 -5.97 32.83 -37.18
C HIS A 163 -7.06 32.69 -36.10
N LEU A 164 -6.79 31.89 -35.07
CA LEU A 164 -7.30 32.15 -33.73
C LEU A 164 -6.09 32.41 -32.83
N VAL A 165 -5.77 33.70 -32.66
CA VAL A 165 -4.83 34.16 -31.63
C VAL A 165 -5.57 34.04 -30.29
N GLN A 166 -5.16 33.11 -29.44
CA GLN A 166 -5.45 33.21 -28.02
C GLN A 166 -4.14 33.46 -27.27
N SER A 167 -4.11 34.66 -26.71
CA SER A 167 -3.09 35.33 -25.94
C SER A 167 -2.64 34.54 -24.70
N THR A 168 -1.33 34.43 -24.54
CA THR A 168 -0.67 34.10 -23.27
C THR A 168 -0.85 35.24 -22.25
N PRO A 169 -1.07 34.95 -20.95
CA PRO A 169 -0.74 35.88 -19.90
C PRO A 169 0.72 35.69 -19.49
N VAL A 170 1.53 36.70 -19.80
CA VAL A 170 2.84 36.94 -19.19
C VAL A 170 2.59 37.43 -17.77
N LEU A 171 3.04 36.69 -16.76
CA LEU A 171 3.30 37.26 -15.43
C LEU A 171 4.74 36.98 -15.06
N SER A 172 5.58 37.87 -15.58
CA SER A 172 6.88 38.23 -15.03
C SER A 172 6.64 39.05 -13.77
N SER A 173 7.06 38.56 -12.61
CA SER A 173 7.46 39.41 -11.50
C SER A 173 8.46 38.66 -10.62
N ASN A 174 9.72 38.83 -10.99
CA ASN A 174 10.86 38.57 -10.14
C ASN A 174 11.04 39.79 -9.24
N PRO A 175 11.15 39.64 -7.92
CA PRO A 175 11.97 40.53 -7.13
C PRO A 175 13.05 39.74 -6.41
N ARG A 176 14.29 39.96 -6.85
CA ARG A 176 15.45 39.87 -5.96
C ARG A 176 15.19 40.74 -4.75
N LEU A 177 15.49 40.25 -3.55
CA LEU A 177 16.05 41.03 -2.44
C LEU A 177 16.51 40.06 -1.33
N ILE A 178 17.82 40.12 -1.06
CA ILE A 178 18.59 39.78 0.16
C ILE A 178 18.49 38.35 0.69
#